data_AF-A0A7W0P3X2-F1
#
_entry.id   AF-A0A7W0P3X2-F1
#
_cell.length_a   1.000
_cell.length_b   1.000
_cell.length_c   1.000
_cell.angle_alpha   90.00
_cell.angle_beta   90.00
_cell.angle_gamma   90.00
#
_symmetry.space_group_name_H-M   'P 1'
#
loop_
_entity.id
_entity.type
_entity.pdbx_description
1 polymer ?
#
loop_
_entity_poly.entity_id
_entity_poly.type
_entity_poly.pdbx_seq_one_letter_code
_entity_poly.pdbx_strand_id
1 'polypeptide(L)'
;MRPGPIIRPVRRSRVRQRRQTFGAVVVVLVALLAWQFWPSAGAERGQNPPPGGNPTESPTGSPDPANGNDPIQHVIFLVKENRSFDHYFGTYPGAEGATEGGTIADCGASRFEDGPVVPLTEAPSVLPHDLGHAFAPGLYSINGGKMNGYNCVSLGEDMMGYSQHSRDTLPGYWAYADRFVLADHFFTSMYGPTFPEHLYTVAAQSYGIVDNKTTTNVEGNYCDDDTEITKRFPIE
;
A
#
# COMPACT_ATOMS: atom_id res chain seq x y z
N MET A 1 87.77 -7.53 -27.46
CA MET A 1 86.78 -8.23 -26.60
C MET A 1 86.06 -7.18 -25.76
N ARG A 2 84.75 -6.97 -25.74
CA ARG A 2 83.56 -7.61 -26.36
C ARG A 2 82.51 -6.50 -26.58
N PRO A 3 81.65 -6.55 -27.61
CA PRO A 3 80.47 -5.69 -27.67
C PRO A 3 79.43 -6.14 -26.62
N GLY A 4 78.75 -5.17 -25.99
CA GLY A 4 77.70 -5.40 -25.00
C GLY A 4 76.41 -5.97 -25.60
N PRO A 5 75.51 -6.54 -24.76
CA PRO A 5 74.38 -7.34 -25.23
C PRO A 5 73.24 -6.47 -25.79
N ILE A 6 72.65 -6.95 -26.88
CA ILE A 6 71.44 -6.41 -27.51
C ILE A 6 70.23 -6.90 -26.70
N ILE A 7 69.47 -5.99 -26.07
CA ILE A 7 68.18 -6.30 -25.44
C ILE A 7 67.12 -6.41 -26.55
N ARG A 8 66.56 -7.60 -26.75
CA ARG A 8 65.37 -7.81 -27.60
C ARG A 8 64.09 -7.61 -26.78
N PRO A 9 63.05 -6.95 -27.33
CA PRO A 9 61.78 -6.80 -26.63
C PRO A 9 61.06 -8.15 -26.47
N VAL A 10 60.59 -8.43 -25.24
CA VAL A 10 59.82 -9.62 -24.87
C VAL A 10 58.49 -9.62 -25.63
N ARG A 11 58.29 -10.63 -26.46
CA ARG A 11 57.04 -10.88 -27.19
C ARG A 11 55.95 -11.26 -26.19
N ARG A 12 55.11 -10.31 -25.76
CA ARG A 12 53.94 -10.59 -24.91
C ARG A 12 53.07 -11.66 -25.60
N SER A 13 52.75 -12.71 -24.86
CA SER A 13 52.33 -14.00 -25.36
C SER A 13 50.93 -13.97 -26.02
N ARG A 14 50.84 -14.53 -27.23
CA ARG A 14 49.59 -14.81 -27.97
C ARG A 14 48.56 -15.63 -27.16
N VAL A 15 48.99 -16.23 -26.05
CA VAL A 15 48.20 -17.05 -25.13
C VAL A 15 47.19 -16.20 -24.33
N ARG A 16 47.57 -14.98 -23.89
CA ARG A 16 46.66 -14.13 -23.10
C ARG A 16 45.50 -13.60 -23.94
N GLN A 17 45.77 -13.28 -25.20
CA GLN A 17 44.75 -12.80 -26.14
C GLN A 17 43.76 -13.92 -26.50
N ARG A 18 44.23 -15.16 -26.69
CA ARG A 18 43.35 -16.33 -26.93
C ARG A 18 42.44 -16.66 -25.74
N ARG A 19 42.92 -16.49 -24.50
CA ARG A 19 42.11 -16.70 -23.28
C ARG A 19 41.02 -15.64 -23.11
N GLN A 20 41.32 -14.39 -23.43
CA GLN A 20 40.34 -13.30 -23.40
C GLN A 20 39.27 -13.44 -24.48
N THR A 21 39.66 -13.83 -25.70
CA THR A 21 38.70 -14.07 -26.79
C THR A 21 37.83 -15.30 -26.51
N PHE A 22 38.38 -16.38 -25.92
CA PHE A 22 37.59 -17.55 -25.58
C PHE A 22 36.61 -17.28 -24.43
N GLY A 23 37.04 -16.53 -23.40
CA GLY A 23 36.15 -16.10 -22.31
C GLY A 23 35.01 -15.19 -22.78
N ALA A 24 35.28 -14.23 -23.66
CA ALA A 24 34.26 -13.36 -24.22
C ALA A 24 33.22 -14.12 -25.06
N VAL A 25 33.66 -15.10 -25.88
CA VAL A 25 32.75 -15.91 -26.70
C VAL A 25 31.86 -16.82 -25.84
N VAL A 26 32.40 -17.39 -24.76
CA VAL A 26 31.61 -18.22 -23.83
C VAL A 26 30.57 -17.38 -23.09
N VAL A 27 30.90 -16.16 -22.64
CA VAL A 27 29.93 -15.27 -21.99
C VAL A 27 28.80 -14.87 -22.93
N VAL A 28 29.11 -14.56 -24.20
CA VAL A 28 28.08 -14.22 -25.19
C VAL A 28 27.19 -15.43 -25.51
N LEU A 29 27.75 -16.64 -25.63
CA LEU A 29 26.97 -17.85 -25.90
C LEU A 29 26.09 -18.26 -24.70
N VAL A 30 26.56 -18.11 -23.47
CA VAL A 30 25.76 -18.35 -22.25
C VAL A 30 24.64 -17.31 -22.13
N ALA A 31 24.90 -16.04 -22.44
CA ALA A 31 23.87 -15.00 -22.45
C ALA A 31 22.80 -15.26 -23.54
N LEU A 32 23.20 -15.70 -24.73
CA LEU A 32 22.26 -16.03 -25.82
C LEU A 32 21.44 -17.28 -25.53
N LEU A 33 22.04 -18.31 -24.92
CA LEU A 33 21.32 -19.52 -24.51
C LEU A 33 20.42 -19.27 -23.29
N ALA A 34 20.84 -18.44 -22.33
CA ALA A 34 19.98 -18.01 -21.23
C ALA A 34 18.78 -17.20 -21.73
N TRP A 35 18.89 -16.47 -22.84
CA TRP A 35 17.76 -15.77 -23.45
C TRP A 35 16.76 -16.71 -24.15
N GLN A 36 17.22 -17.88 -24.61
CA GLN A 36 16.39 -18.89 -25.26
C GLN A 36 15.62 -19.78 -24.26
N PHE A 37 16.10 -19.87 -23.01
CA PHE A 37 15.52 -20.69 -21.95
C PHE A 37 15.12 -19.89 -20.71
N TRP A 38 15.14 -18.56 -20.76
CA TRP A 38 14.46 -17.75 -19.77
C TRP A 38 12.96 -18.03 -19.94
N PRO A 39 12.27 -18.64 -18.95
CA PRO A 39 10.83 -18.69 -19.01
C PRO A 39 10.40 -17.24 -19.13
N SER A 40 9.73 -16.90 -20.23
CA SER A 40 9.05 -15.63 -20.37
C SER A 40 8.10 -15.53 -19.20
N ALA A 41 8.58 -14.95 -18.09
CA ALA A 41 7.79 -14.49 -16.95
C ALA A 41 6.99 -13.24 -17.36
N GLY A 42 6.55 -13.18 -18.61
CA GLY A 42 5.25 -12.68 -18.98
C GLY A 42 4.31 -13.87 -18.94
N ALA A 43 3.99 -14.34 -17.73
CA ALA A 43 2.66 -14.89 -17.50
C ALA A 43 1.69 -13.90 -18.13
N GLU A 44 0.73 -14.41 -18.89
CA GLU A 44 -0.37 -13.65 -19.46
C GLU A 44 -0.87 -12.67 -18.42
N ARG A 45 -0.42 -11.41 -18.53
CA ARG A 45 -1.12 -10.29 -17.95
C ARG A 45 -2.38 -10.25 -18.78
N GLY A 46 -3.40 -10.96 -18.30
CA GLY A 46 -4.78 -10.63 -18.59
C GLY A 46 -4.84 -9.11 -18.56
N GLN A 47 -5.31 -8.55 -19.67
CA GLN A 47 -5.37 -7.13 -19.96
C GLN A 47 -5.43 -6.35 -18.66
N ASN A 48 -4.46 -5.45 -18.40
CA ASN A 48 -4.62 -4.47 -17.33
C ASN A 48 -6.08 -4.01 -17.42
N PRO A 49 -6.89 -4.12 -16.35
CA PRO A 49 -8.22 -3.56 -16.40
C PRO A 49 -8.05 -2.13 -16.92
N PRO A 50 -8.87 -1.69 -17.90
CA PRO A 50 -8.72 -0.35 -18.44
C PRO A 50 -8.59 0.61 -17.26
N PRO A 51 -7.64 1.56 -17.29
CA PRO A 51 -7.50 2.55 -16.22
C PRO A 51 -8.91 3.03 -15.91
N GLY A 52 -9.34 2.85 -14.66
CA GLY A 52 -10.73 3.00 -14.23
C GLY A 52 -11.31 4.18 -14.95
N GLY A 53 -12.24 3.90 -15.87
CA GLY A 53 -12.71 4.91 -16.81
C GLY A 53 -13.08 6.14 -16.02
N ASN A 54 -12.56 7.30 -16.41
CA ASN A 54 -13.16 8.55 -15.98
C ASN A 54 -14.66 8.38 -16.18
N PRO A 55 -15.51 8.56 -15.16
CA PRO A 55 -16.95 8.51 -15.36
C PRO A 55 -17.28 9.66 -16.33
N THR A 56 -17.33 9.36 -17.63
CA THR A 56 -17.70 10.35 -18.65
C THR A 56 -19.16 10.75 -18.52
N GLU A 57 -19.89 10.06 -17.66
CA GLU A 57 -21.19 10.46 -17.16
C GLU A 57 -21.20 10.18 -15.66
N SER A 58 -21.26 11.22 -14.83
CA SER A 58 -21.88 11.07 -13.51
C SER A 58 -23.26 10.46 -13.76
N PRO A 59 -23.70 9.43 -13.02
CA PRO A 59 -25.06 8.93 -13.13
C PRO A 59 -26.02 10.11 -12.95
N THR A 60 -26.59 10.60 -14.05
CA THR A 60 -27.50 11.76 -14.03
C THR A 60 -28.87 11.40 -13.47
N GLY A 61 -29.11 10.10 -13.25
CA GLY A 61 -30.23 9.62 -12.46
C GLY A 61 -29.80 9.43 -11.03
N SER A 62 -30.03 10.43 -10.18
CA SER A 62 -30.41 10.09 -8.81
C SER A 62 -31.65 9.20 -8.93
N PRO A 63 -31.68 7.98 -8.36
CA PRO A 63 -32.91 7.20 -8.33
C PRO A 63 -33.99 8.09 -7.73
N ASP A 64 -35.07 8.30 -8.50
CA ASP A 64 -36.19 9.11 -8.04
C ASP A 64 -36.83 8.35 -6.86
N PRO A 65 -36.70 8.83 -5.61
CA PRO A 65 -37.30 8.17 -4.45
C PRO A 65 -38.83 8.14 -4.56
N ALA A 66 -39.42 8.96 -5.45
CA ALA A 66 -40.86 9.10 -5.61
C ALA A 66 -41.55 7.90 -6.27
N ASN A 67 -40.81 6.94 -6.86
CA ASN A 67 -41.44 5.75 -7.46
C ASN A 67 -41.88 4.69 -6.42
N GLY A 68 -41.63 4.92 -5.12
CA GLY A 68 -42.36 4.31 -3.98
C GLY A 68 -42.30 2.79 -3.82
N ASN A 69 -41.63 2.06 -4.73
CA ASN A 69 -41.62 0.60 -4.78
C ASN A 69 -40.27 -0.01 -4.33
N ASP A 70 -39.31 0.79 -3.86
CA ASP A 70 -38.09 0.24 -3.26
C ASP A 70 -38.43 -0.39 -1.90
N PRO A 71 -38.12 -1.66 -1.63
CA PRO A 71 -38.31 -2.23 -0.29
C PRO A 71 -37.52 -1.48 0.80
N ILE A 72 -36.46 -0.74 0.46
CA ILE A 72 -35.64 0.05 1.39
C ILE A 72 -36.15 1.49 1.43
N GLN A 73 -36.77 1.86 2.55
CA GLN A 73 -37.31 3.22 2.78
C GLN A 73 -36.40 4.09 3.66
N HIS A 74 -35.49 3.45 4.41
CA HIS A 74 -34.59 4.13 5.34
C HIS A 74 -33.20 3.50 5.25
N VAL A 75 -32.20 4.36 5.11
CA VAL A 75 -30.79 3.98 5.20
C VAL A 75 -30.21 4.66 6.43
N ILE A 76 -29.70 3.86 7.36
CA ILE A 76 -28.93 4.35 8.49
C ILE A 76 -27.47 4.05 8.17
N PHE A 77 -26.66 5.11 8.06
CA PHE A 77 -25.25 4.96 7.78
C PHE A 77 -24.43 5.20 9.04
N LEU A 78 -23.82 4.14 9.58
CA LEU A 78 -22.98 4.19 10.77
C LEU A 78 -21.51 4.25 10.35
N VAL A 79 -20.94 5.46 10.34
CA VAL A 79 -19.52 5.66 10.02
C VAL A 79 -18.70 5.40 11.28
N LYS A 80 -17.77 4.45 11.17
CA LYS A 80 -16.81 4.09 12.21
C LYS A 80 -15.44 4.70 11.91
N GLU A 81 -14.59 4.68 12.92
CA GLU A 81 -13.28 5.33 12.88
C GLU A 81 -12.10 4.37 13.10
N ASN A 82 -11.00 4.69 12.40
CA ASN A 82 -9.62 4.22 12.57
C ASN A 82 -9.37 2.70 12.69
N ARG A 83 -10.11 1.84 11.97
CA ARG A 83 -9.87 0.39 11.98
C ARG A 83 -9.86 -0.20 10.58
N SER A 84 -8.83 -0.97 10.24
CA SER A 84 -8.74 -1.70 8.98
C SER A 84 -9.64 -2.94 8.99
N PHE A 85 -9.91 -3.49 7.80
CA PHE A 85 -10.64 -4.74 7.65
C PHE A 85 -9.95 -5.88 8.42
N ASP A 86 -8.65 -6.08 8.18
CA ASP A 86 -7.88 -7.16 8.83
C ASP A 86 -7.90 -7.07 10.35
N HIS A 87 -7.90 -5.85 10.89
CA HIS A 87 -7.94 -5.65 12.34
C HIS A 87 -9.23 -6.17 12.98
N TYR A 88 -10.36 -6.19 12.25
CA TYR A 88 -11.64 -6.70 12.77
C TYR A 88 -12.00 -8.10 12.27
N PHE A 89 -11.70 -8.38 11.00
CA PHE A 89 -12.25 -9.50 10.25
C PHE A 89 -11.20 -10.25 9.43
N GLY A 90 -9.89 -9.99 9.62
CA GLY A 90 -8.84 -10.69 8.87
C GLY A 90 -8.88 -12.21 9.04
N THR A 91 -9.36 -12.68 10.20
CA THR A 91 -9.55 -14.12 10.49
C THR A 91 -10.97 -14.62 10.25
N TYR A 92 -11.87 -13.79 9.71
CA TYR A 92 -13.26 -14.19 9.48
C TYR A 92 -13.33 -15.31 8.41
N PRO A 93 -14.09 -16.40 8.64
CA PRO A 93 -14.14 -17.51 7.70
C PRO A 93 -14.59 -17.10 6.30
N GLY A 94 -13.73 -17.31 5.31
CA GLY A 94 -14.01 -17.00 3.90
C GLY A 94 -13.65 -15.58 3.47
N ALA A 95 -13.19 -14.71 4.38
CA ALA A 95 -12.66 -13.40 4.01
C ALA A 95 -11.24 -13.53 3.42
N GLU A 96 -10.89 -12.65 2.48
CA GLU A 96 -9.52 -12.47 2.01
C GLU A 96 -8.72 -11.58 2.97
N GLY A 97 -8.48 -12.09 4.19
CA GLY A 97 -7.75 -11.38 5.23
C GLY A 97 -6.28 -11.78 5.34
N ALA A 98 -5.45 -10.84 5.80
CA ALA A 98 -4.04 -11.11 6.07
C ALA A 98 -3.86 -11.92 7.37
N THR A 99 -2.90 -12.83 7.39
CA THR A 99 -2.46 -13.54 8.61
C THR A 99 -1.03 -13.21 9.01
N GLU A 100 -0.29 -12.59 8.11
CA GLU A 100 1.07 -12.10 8.29
C GLU A 100 1.25 -10.81 7.48
N GLY A 101 2.24 -9.99 7.84
CA GLY A 101 2.59 -8.75 7.15
C GLY A 101 4.10 -8.58 7.04
N GLY A 102 4.55 -8.03 5.93
CA GLY A 102 5.96 -7.64 5.79
C GLY A 102 6.30 -6.50 6.75
N THR A 103 7.58 -6.33 7.06
CA THR A 103 8.07 -5.16 7.81
C THR A 103 9.16 -4.44 7.03
N ILE A 104 9.57 -3.27 7.51
CA ILE A 104 10.84 -2.64 7.13
C ILE A 104 11.88 -2.92 8.20
N ALA A 105 13.08 -3.33 7.78
CA ALA A 105 14.17 -3.70 8.68
C ALA A 105 14.73 -2.53 9.50
N ASP A 106 14.78 -1.34 8.89
CA ASP A 106 15.26 -0.11 9.51
C ASP A 106 14.43 1.09 9.04
N CYS A 107 13.52 1.56 9.91
CA CYS A 107 12.67 2.71 9.64
C CYS A 107 13.42 4.05 9.60
N GLY A 108 14.66 4.10 10.11
CA GLY A 108 15.53 5.28 10.07
C GLY A 108 16.40 5.35 8.81
N ALA A 109 16.38 4.31 7.97
CA ALA A 109 17.20 4.26 6.77
C ALA A 109 16.72 5.28 5.71
N SER A 110 17.68 5.83 4.96
CA SER A 110 17.38 6.71 3.82
C SER A 110 16.67 6.00 2.66
N ARG A 111 16.68 4.67 2.69
CA ARG A 111 15.94 3.80 1.79
C ARG A 111 15.42 2.61 2.58
N PHE A 112 14.12 2.34 2.45
CA PHE A 112 13.51 1.17 3.07
C PHE A 112 14.00 -0.12 2.42
N GLU A 113 14.57 -0.98 3.26
CA GLU A 113 14.91 -2.37 2.94
C GLU A 113 13.89 -3.29 3.60
N ASP A 114 13.50 -4.36 2.90
CA ASP A 114 12.49 -5.28 3.37
C ASP A 114 12.99 -6.01 4.62
N GLY A 115 12.19 -5.98 5.68
CA GLY A 115 12.38 -6.70 6.92
C GLY A 115 11.71 -8.08 6.90
N PRO A 116 11.70 -8.78 8.04
CA PRO A 116 11.00 -10.04 8.17
C PRO A 116 9.49 -9.88 7.95
N VAL A 117 8.87 -10.93 7.43
CA VAL A 117 7.42 -11.11 7.52
C VAL A 117 7.10 -11.59 8.94
N VAL A 118 6.09 -10.99 9.56
CA VAL A 118 5.65 -11.29 10.92
C VAL A 118 4.18 -11.73 10.94
N PRO A 119 3.80 -12.67 11.80
CA PRO A 119 2.38 -13.01 11.96
C PRO A 119 1.62 -11.84 12.59
N LEU A 120 0.35 -11.67 12.21
CA LEU A 120 -0.55 -10.77 12.91
C LEU A 120 -0.90 -11.35 14.29
N THR A 121 -0.84 -10.51 15.32
CA THR A 121 -1.08 -10.90 16.71
C THR A 121 -2.51 -10.58 17.16
N GLU A 122 -2.92 -11.10 18.31
CA GLU A 122 -4.24 -10.77 18.87
C GLU A 122 -4.29 -9.30 19.30
N ALA A 123 -5.30 -8.57 18.83
CA ALA A 123 -5.52 -7.18 19.18
C ALA A 123 -6.08 -7.02 20.61
N PRO A 124 -5.59 -6.03 21.39
CA PRO A 124 -6.15 -5.71 22.69
C PRO A 124 -7.54 -5.08 22.53
N SER A 125 -8.42 -5.24 23.53
CA SER A 125 -9.76 -4.64 23.51
C SER A 125 -9.74 -3.11 23.45
N VAL A 126 -8.68 -2.48 23.95
CA VAL A 126 -8.44 -1.03 23.89
C VAL A 126 -7.03 -0.82 23.37
N LEU A 127 -6.90 -0.09 22.26
CA LEU A 127 -5.58 0.29 21.76
C LEU A 127 -4.93 1.29 22.73
N PRO A 128 -3.62 1.15 23.01
CA PRO A 128 -2.90 2.05 23.91
C PRO A 128 -2.74 3.47 23.34
N HIS A 129 -2.78 3.61 22.02
CA HIS A 129 -2.66 4.87 21.30
C HIS A 129 -3.25 4.74 19.88
N ASP A 130 -3.21 5.84 19.13
CA ASP A 130 -3.70 5.91 17.75
C ASP A 130 -2.53 5.92 16.77
N LEU A 131 -2.54 4.95 15.85
CA LEU A 131 -1.48 4.76 14.86
C LEU A 131 -1.46 5.92 13.87
N GLY A 132 -0.29 6.26 13.33
CA GLY A 132 -0.18 7.28 12.28
C GLY A 132 -1.02 6.90 11.05
N HIS A 133 -2.12 7.62 10.83
CA HIS A 133 -3.09 7.35 9.76
C HIS A 133 -3.36 8.57 8.86
N ALA A 134 -2.41 9.51 8.80
CA ALA A 134 -2.45 10.61 7.82
C ALA A 134 -2.12 10.12 6.40
N PHE A 135 -2.25 11.00 5.40
CA PHE A 135 -1.94 10.69 3.99
C PHE A 135 -0.55 10.06 3.77
N ALA A 136 0.48 10.71 4.30
CA ALA A 136 1.87 10.27 4.11
C ALA A 136 2.17 8.92 4.80
N PRO A 137 1.79 8.68 6.07
CA PRO A 137 1.81 7.34 6.66
C PRO A 137 1.14 6.27 5.81
N GLY A 138 -0.01 6.55 5.18
CA GLY A 138 -0.67 5.62 4.26
C GLY A 138 0.23 5.21 3.08
N LEU A 139 0.94 6.17 2.48
CA LEU A 139 1.92 5.87 1.41
C LEU A 139 3.07 4.99 1.91
N TYR A 140 3.57 5.23 3.12
CA TYR A 140 4.64 4.43 3.71
C TYR A 140 4.18 3.01 4.00
N SER A 141 3.02 2.82 4.60
CA SER A 141 2.47 1.50 4.92
C SER A 141 2.32 0.63 3.69
N ILE A 142 1.76 1.19 2.61
CA ILE A 142 1.54 0.47 1.34
C ILE A 142 2.85 0.20 0.62
N ASN A 143 3.82 1.12 0.69
CA ASN A 143 5.16 1.00 0.11
C ASN A 143 5.16 0.43 -1.33
N GLY A 144 4.39 1.05 -2.23
CA GLY A 144 4.31 0.61 -3.63
C GLY A 144 3.69 -0.79 -3.82
N GLY A 145 2.84 -1.23 -2.89
CA GLY A 145 2.18 -2.53 -2.91
C GLY A 145 2.93 -3.63 -2.17
N LYS A 146 4.06 -3.31 -1.52
CA LYS A 146 4.79 -4.27 -0.68
C LYS A 146 4.12 -4.54 0.66
N MET A 147 3.24 -3.64 1.12
CA MET A 147 2.44 -3.80 2.35
C MET A 147 3.31 -4.07 3.59
N ASN A 148 4.43 -3.36 3.71
CA ASN A 148 5.44 -3.65 4.74
C ASN A 148 5.89 -2.44 5.57
N GLY A 149 5.25 -1.28 5.40
CA GLY A 149 5.67 -0.05 6.08
C GLY A 149 4.96 0.26 7.40
N TYR A 150 4.06 -0.60 7.87
CA TYR A 150 3.21 -0.30 9.03
C TYR A 150 4.00 -0.15 10.33
N ASN A 151 5.21 -0.71 10.44
CA ASN A 151 6.08 -0.54 11.61
C ASN A 151 6.88 0.77 11.61
N CYS A 152 6.80 1.56 10.53
CA CYS A 152 7.53 2.81 10.37
C CYS A 152 6.64 4.05 10.36
N VAL A 153 5.32 3.88 10.50
CA VAL A 153 4.44 5.02 10.74
C VAL A 153 4.57 5.48 12.19
N SER A 154 4.17 6.72 12.46
CA SER A 154 4.15 7.25 13.83
C SER A 154 3.38 6.31 14.76
N LEU A 155 3.99 5.92 15.87
CA LEU A 155 3.42 5.00 16.87
C LEU A 155 3.19 3.57 16.34
N GLY A 156 3.74 3.20 15.18
CA GLY A 156 3.66 1.85 14.64
C GLY A 156 4.79 0.92 15.10
N GLU A 157 5.79 1.44 15.81
CA GLU A 157 7.02 0.72 16.18
C GLU A 157 6.76 -0.44 17.16
N ASP A 158 5.64 -0.40 17.87
CA ASP A 158 5.20 -1.44 18.80
C ASP A 158 4.40 -2.57 18.13
N MET A 159 4.33 -2.55 16.79
CA MET A 159 3.66 -3.56 15.96
C MET A 159 2.14 -3.61 16.12
N MET A 160 1.50 -2.59 16.70
CA MET A 160 0.04 -2.56 16.83
C MET A 160 -0.69 -2.56 15.48
N GLY A 161 -0.05 -2.09 14.41
CA GLY A 161 -0.55 -2.20 13.03
C GLY A 161 -0.61 -3.64 12.49
N TYR A 162 0.02 -4.59 13.18
CA TYR A 162 0.03 -6.03 12.87
C TYR A 162 -0.77 -6.81 13.92
N SER A 163 -1.93 -6.28 14.32
CA SER A 163 -2.83 -6.93 15.26
C SER A 163 -4.23 -7.07 14.68
N GLN A 164 -4.93 -8.13 15.10
CA GLN A 164 -6.28 -8.47 14.61
C GLN A 164 -7.14 -9.07 15.71
N HIS A 165 -8.44 -8.82 15.61
CA HIS A 165 -9.45 -9.47 16.44
C HIS A 165 -9.89 -10.81 15.83
N SER A 166 -10.32 -11.69 16.73
CA SER A 166 -11.05 -12.91 16.44
C SER A 166 -12.50 -12.79 16.91
N ARG A 167 -13.31 -13.81 16.59
CA ARG A 167 -14.68 -13.98 17.10
C ARG A 167 -14.79 -13.78 18.61
N ASP A 168 -13.83 -14.28 19.36
CA ASP A 168 -13.88 -14.29 20.82
C ASP A 168 -13.59 -12.90 21.41
N THR A 169 -12.72 -12.13 20.73
CA THR A 169 -12.33 -10.79 21.17
C THR A 169 -13.24 -9.68 20.65
N LEU A 170 -13.97 -9.91 19.56
CA LEU A 170 -14.90 -8.93 18.96
C LEU A 170 -16.26 -9.56 18.57
N PRO A 171 -16.97 -10.21 19.52
CA PRO A 171 -18.14 -11.04 19.21
C PRO A 171 -19.31 -10.27 18.61
N GLY A 172 -19.50 -8.99 19.00
CA GLY A 172 -20.61 -8.17 18.50
C GLY A 172 -20.53 -7.90 17.00
N TYR A 173 -19.34 -7.54 16.49
CA TYR A 173 -19.15 -7.30 15.06
C TYR A 173 -19.22 -8.58 14.24
N TRP A 174 -18.67 -9.68 14.77
CA TRP A 174 -18.74 -10.97 14.11
C TRP A 174 -20.17 -11.51 14.04
N ALA A 175 -21.00 -11.24 15.06
CA ALA A 175 -22.43 -11.57 15.00
C ALA A 175 -23.18 -10.79 13.91
N TYR A 176 -22.80 -9.54 13.63
CA TYR A 176 -23.36 -8.81 12.48
C TYR A 176 -22.90 -9.42 11.15
N ALA A 177 -21.61 -9.74 11.02
CA ALA A 177 -21.07 -10.37 9.81
C ALA A 177 -21.72 -11.74 9.52
N ASP A 178 -21.99 -12.56 10.54
CA ASP A 178 -22.68 -13.85 10.38
C ASP A 178 -24.12 -13.71 9.89
N ARG A 179 -24.77 -12.61 10.29
CA ARG A 179 -26.20 -12.40 10.04
C ARG A 179 -26.46 -11.67 8.73
N PHE A 180 -25.52 -10.83 8.31
CA PHE A 180 -25.67 -9.91 7.19
C PHE A 180 -24.54 -10.08 6.18
N VAL A 181 -24.35 -9.10 5.30
CA VAL A 181 -23.28 -9.11 4.31
C VAL A 181 -22.05 -8.42 4.89
N LEU A 182 -20.91 -9.10 4.82
CA LEU A 182 -19.60 -8.52 5.05
C LEU A 182 -18.94 -8.28 3.67
N ALA A 183 -18.52 -7.05 3.40
CA ALA A 183 -17.74 -6.72 2.20
C ALA A 183 -16.25 -6.72 2.56
N ASP A 184 -15.50 -7.69 2.04
CA ASP A 184 -14.05 -7.85 2.24
C ASP A 184 -13.19 -7.16 1.16
N HIS A 185 -13.84 -6.59 0.15
CA HIS A 185 -13.25 -5.78 -0.92
C HIS A 185 -13.79 -4.35 -0.91
N PHE A 186 -13.93 -3.76 0.28
CA PHE A 186 -14.37 -2.38 0.47
C PHE A 186 -13.20 -1.52 0.97
N PHE A 187 -12.75 -0.60 0.13
CA PHE A 187 -11.52 0.17 0.36
C PHE A 187 -11.82 1.63 0.67
N THR A 188 -10.92 2.25 1.43
CA THR A 188 -10.87 3.70 1.64
C THR A 188 -10.78 4.43 0.29
N SER A 189 -11.38 5.61 0.19
CA SER A 189 -11.43 6.36 -1.07
C SER A 189 -10.07 6.91 -1.46
N MET A 190 -9.25 7.20 -0.46
CA MET A 190 -7.87 7.64 -0.58
C MET A 190 -7.05 7.20 0.64
N TYR A 191 -5.72 7.32 0.56
CA TYR A 191 -4.93 7.32 1.78
C TYR A 191 -5.28 8.58 2.55
N GLY A 192 -5.56 8.49 3.84
CA GLY A 192 -5.84 9.69 4.59
C GLY A 192 -6.58 9.43 5.87
N PRO A 193 -6.68 10.46 6.71
CA PRO A 193 -7.40 10.39 7.96
C PRO A 193 -8.90 10.68 7.76
N THR A 194 -9.62 10.78 8.88
CA THR A 194 -11.05 11.08 8.99
C THR A 194 -11.57 12.14 8.02
N PHE A 195 -10.99 13.34 8.00
CA PHE A 195 -11.61 14.49 7.36
C PHE A 195 -11.86 14.30 5.85
N PRO A 196 -10.86 13.93 5.02
CA PRO A 196 -11.12 13.67 3.62
C PRO A 196 -12.05 12.47 3.37
N GLU A 197 -11.98 11.39 4.16
CA GLU A 197 -12.88 10.23 3.98
C GLU A 197 -14.35 10.54 4.33
N HIS A 198 -14.57 11.44 5.29
CA HIS A 198 -15.91 11.96 5.56
C HIS A 198 -16.43 12.82 4.41
N LEU A 199 -15.57 13.58 3.72
CA LEU A 199 -15.95 14.31 2.51
C LEU A 199 -16.32 13.32 1.38
N TYR A 200 -15.51 12.29 1.16
CA TYR A 200 -15.83 11.24 0.18
C TYR A 200 -17.16 10.54 0.49
N THR A 201 -17.43 10.27 1.76
CA THR A 201 -18.68 9.65 2.22
C THR A 201 -19.93 10.42 1.75
N VAL A 202 -19.91 11.75 1.81
CA VAL A 202 -21.11 12.58 1.53
C VAL A 202 -21.10 13.22 0.15
N ALA A 203 -19.93 13.39 -0.47
CA ALA A 203 -19.76 14.15 -1.70
C ALA A 203 -19.01 13.40 -2.81
N ALA A 204 -18.59 12.15 -2.56
CA ALA A 204 -17.77 11.34 -3.48
C ALA A 204 -16.45 12.01 -3.93
N GLN A 205 -15.99 13.04 -3.22
CA GLN A 205 -14.73 13.74 -3.43
C GLN A 205 -14.29 14.47 -2.16
N SER A 206 -12.99 14.74 -2.02
CA SER A 206 -12.43 15.57 -0.94
C SER A 206 -12.00 16.97 -1.39
N TYR A 207 -12.27 17.37 -2.64
CA TYR A 207 -11.74 18.60 -3.23
C TYR A 207 -10.22 18.73 -3.09
N GLY A 208 -9.50 17.62 -3.33
CA GLY A 208 -8.06 17.54 -3.21
C GLY A 208 -7.51 17.59 -1.78
N ILE A 209 -8.36 17.72 -0.76
CA ILE A 209 -7.96 17.66 0.66
C ILE A 209 -7.45 16.26 0.96
N VAL A 210 -6.30 16.18 1.63
CA VAL A 210 -5.62 14.90 1.88
C VAL A 210 -5.37 14.60 3.35
N ASP A 211 -5.52 15.58 4.23
CA ASP A 211 -5.17 15.42 5.64
C ASP A 211 -6.21 16.10 6.54
N ASN A 212 -6.11 15.82 7.83
CA ASN A 212 -6.87 16.54 8.84
C ASN A 212 -6.36 18.00 8.93
N LYS A 213 -7.20 18.85 9.53
CA LYS A 213 -6.89 20.25 9.83
C LYS A 213 -5.63 20.35 10.68
N THR A 214 -4.78 21.34 10.43
CA THR A 214 -3.53 21.51 11.20
C THR A 214 -3.71 22.25 12.54
N THR A 215 -4.87 22.87 12.77
CA THR A 215 -5.18 23.69 13.96
C THR A 215 -6.43 23.16 14.68
N THR A 216 -6.26 22.17 15.56
CA THR A 216 -7.39 21.43 16.18
C THR A 216 -7.72 21.82 17.62
N ASN A 217 -6.94 22.70 18.27
CA ASN A 217 -6.94 22.84 19.74
C ASN A 217 -7.42 24.19 20.28
N VAL A 218 -8.29 24.91 19.57
CA VAL A 218 -8.96 26.10 20.12
C VAL A 218 -10.46 26.08 19.81
N GLU A 219 -11.24 26.55 20.78
CA GLU A 219 -12.69 26.69 20.68
C GLU A 219 -13.03 27.71 19.59
N GLY A 220 -13.84 27.31 18.60
CA GLY A 220 -14.28 28.19 17.49
C GLY A 220 -13.73 27.84 16.10
N ASN A 221 -12.77 26.91 16.00
CA ASN A 221 -12.18 26.51 14.71
C ASN A 221 -13.07 25.49 13.99
N TYR A 222 -14.08 26.00 13.29
CA TYR A 222 -14.85 25.26 12.28
C TYR A 222 -14.71 25.94 10.92
N CYS A 223 -15.40 25.43 9.90
CA CYS A 223 -15.28 25.75 8.46
C CYS A 223 -15.30 27.23 8.03
N ASP A 224 -15.45 28.18 8.97
CA ASP A 224 -15.46 29.63 8.75
C ASP A 224 -14.26 30.35 9.39
N ASP A 225 -13.22 29.63 9.83
CA ASP A 225 -11.97 30.20 10.34
C ASP A 225 -10.92 30.33 9.22
N ASP A 226 -10.65 31.57 8.79
CA ASP A 226 -9.66 31.91 7.76
C ASP A 226 -8.21 31.50 8.14
N THR A 227 -7.95 31.18 9.40
CA THR A 227 -6.65 30.67 9.87
C THR A 227 -6.55 29.14 9.80
N GLU A 228 -7.67 28.47 9.53
CA GLU A 228 -7.73 27.03 9.41
C GLU A 228 -7.23 26.59 8.03
N ILE A 229 -6.20 25.74 8.04
CA ILE A 229 -5.63 25.18 6.81
C ILE A 229 -5.60 23.66 6.90
N THR A 230 -5.75 23.04 5.73
CA THR A 230 -5.55 21.60 5.54
C THR A 230 -4.58 21.37 4.39
N LYS A 231 -3.83 20.27 4.46
CA LYS A 231 -3.02 19.83 3.33
C LYS A 231 -3.96 19.39 2.22
N ARG A 232 -3.71 19.89 1.02
CA ARG A 232 -4.44 19.54 -0.19
C ARG A 232 -3.50 19.47 -1.38
N PHE A 233 -3.88 18.68 -2.37
CA PHE A 233 -3.30 18.82 -3.70
C PHE A 233 -3.69 20.16 -4.34
N PRO A 234 -2.85 20.71 -5.23
CA PRO A 234 -3.24 21.79 -6.11
C PRO A 234 -4.49 21.36 -6.90
N ILE A 235 -5.44 22.28 -7.05
CA ILE A 235 -6.62 22.08 -7.89
C ILE A 235 -6.47 23.09 -9.02
N GLU A 236 -6.45 22.61 -10.25
CA GLU A 236 -6.40 23.45 -11.46
C GLU A 236 -7.76 24.10 -11.75
#